data_AF-M5AI78-F1
#
_entry.id   AF-M5AI78-F1
#
_cell.length_a   1.000
_cell.length_b   1.000
_cell.length_c   1.000
_cell.angle_alpha   90.00
_cell.angle_beta   90.00
_cell.angle_gamma   90.00
#
_symmetry.space_group_name_H-M   'P 1'
#
loop_
_entity.id
_entity.type
_entity.pdbx_description
1 polymer ?
#
loop_
_entity_poly.entity_id
_entity_poly.type
_entity_poly.pdbx_seq_one_letter_code
_entity_poly.pdbx_strand_id
1 'polypeptide(L)' 'MSSITYSERIKIETFCELGLSNIQMGVRLNRSPSTISYELSRFT' A
#
# COMPACT_ATOMS: atom_id res chain seq x y z
N MET A 1 8.34 9.58 -8.98
CA MET A 1 7.76 8.71 -7.93
C MET A 1 8.32 7.31 -8.12
N SER A 2 8.87 6.70 -7.07
CA SER A 2 9.37 5.32 -7.15
C SER A 2 8.19 4.37 -7.27
N SER A 3 8.17 3.56 -8.34
CA SER A 3 7.13 2.56 -8.56
C SER A 3 6.99 1.61 -7.37
N ILE A 4 5.76 1.17 -7.09
CA ILE A 4 5.48 0.08 -6.15
C ILE A 4 5.90 -1.23 -6.83
N THR A 5 6.70 -2.03 -6.13
CA THR A 5 7.10 -3.36 -6.62
C THR A 5 5.95 -4.35 -6.49
N TYR A 6 6.04 -5.46 -7.22
CA TYR A 6 5.03 -6.53 -7.12
C TYR A 6 4.90 -7.08 -5.69
N SER A 7 6.02 -7.26 -4.98
CA SER A 7 5.99 -7.76 -3.60
C SER A 7 5.38 -6.75 -2.62
N GLU A 8 5.61 -5.46 -2.82
CA GLU A 8 4.92 -4.40 -2.06
C GLU A 8 3.41 -4.41 -2.34
N ARG A 9 3.00 -4.66 -3.58
CA ARG A 9 1.57 -4.76 -3.95
C ARG A 9 0.86 -5.90 -3.22
N ILE A 10 1.45 -7.10 -3.19
CA ILE A 10 0.89 -8.23 -2.44
C ILE A 10 0.75 -7.90 -0.95
N LYS A 11 1.77 -7.26 -0.36
CA LYS A 11 1.71 -6.81 1.05
C LYS A 11 0.61 -5.78 1.28
N ILE A 12 0.42 -4.85 0.35
CA ILE A 12 -0.67 -3.85 0.41
C ILE A 12 -2.03 -4.55 0.45
N GLU A 13 -2.25 -5.53 -0.43
CA GLU A 13 -3.47 -6.31 -0.51
C GLU A 13 -3.75 -7.05 0.81
N THR A 14 -2.76 -7.80 1.31
CA THR A 14 -2.85 -8.51 2.60
C THR A 14 -3.13 -7.56 3.77
N PHE A 15 -2.45 -6.41 3.83
CA PHE A 15 -2.68 -5.43 4.89
C PHE A 15 -4.08 -4.79 4.82
N CYS A 16 -4.63 -4.61 3.63
CA CYS A 16 -5.99 -4.12 3.43
C CYS A 16 -7.02 -5.14 3.97
N GLU A 17 -6.85 -6.42 3.66
CA GLU A 17 -7.69 -7.50 4.20
C GLU A 17 -7.60 -7.61 5.73
N LEU A 18 -6.43 -7.33 6.30
CA LEU A 18 -6.21 -7.26 7.75
C LEU A 18 -6.71 -5.96 8.40
N GLY A 19 -7.29 -5.03 7.62
CA GLY A 19 -7.89 -3.80 8.13
C GLY A 19 -6.88 -2.70 8.54
N LEU A 20 -5.66 -2.73 8.02
CA LEU A 20 -4.69 -1.66 8.29
C LEU A 20 -5.06 -0.38 7.53
N SER A 21 -4.80 0.76 8.17
CA SER A 21 -4.92 2.07 7.52
C SER A 21 -3.72 2.36 6.59
N ASN A 22 -3.93 3.24 5.60
CA ASN A 22 -2.88 3.69 4.67
C ASN A 22 -1.62 4.22 5.37
N ILE A 23 -1.78 4.86 6.53
CA ILE A 23 -0.65 5.37 7.32
C ILE A 23 0.17 4.22 7.90
N GLN A 24 -0.50 3.24 8.52
CA GLN A 24 0.15 2.05 9.08
C GLN A 24 0.84 1.20 8.01
N MET A 25 0.28 1.15 6.80
CA MET A 25 0.87 0.46 5.65
C MET A 25 2.09 1.22 5.12
N GLY A 26 1.98 2.54 5.00
CA GLY A 26 3.08 3.41 4.57
C GLY A 26 4.29 3.30 5.48
N VAL A 27 4.09 3.28 6.80
CA VAL A 27 5.18 3.08 7.77
C VAL A 27 5.89 1.73 7.58
N ARG A 28 5.13 0.63 7.42
CA ARG A 28 5.70 -0.73 7.25
C ARG A 28 6.45 -0.92 5.93
N LEU A 29 6.01 -0.24 4.87
CA LEU A 29 6.59 -0.34 3.53
C LEU A 29 7.60 0.78 3.25
N ASN A 30 7.81 1.71 4.18
CA ASN A 30 8.58 2.93 3.98
C ASN A 30 8.10 3.73 2.74
N ARG A 31 6.78 3.87 2.62
CA ARG A 31 6.10 4.59 1.53
C ARG A 31 5.18 5.68 2.09
N SER A 32 4.91 6.69 1.28
CA SER A 32 3.93 7.71 1.68
C SER A 32 2.51 7.12 1.68
N PRO A 33 1.61 7.58 2.57
CA PRO A 33 0.21 7.18 2.54
C PRO A 33 -0.47 7.46 1.18
N SER A 34 -0.04 8.50 0.48
CA SER A 34 -0.52 8.84 -0.87
C SER A 34 -0.15 7.78 -1.91
N THR A 35 1.04 7.16 -1.83
CA THR A 35 1.42 6.04 -2.70
C THR A 35 0.55 4.81 -2.42
N ILE A 36 0.23 4.54 -1.16
CA ILE A 36 -0.69 3.44 -0.79
C ILE A 36 -2.09 3.69 -1.35
N SER A 37 -2.63 4.89 -1.13
CA SER A 37 -3.95 5.28 -1.63
C SER A 37 -4.03 5.19 -3.16
N TYR A 38 -2.97 5.59 -3.86
CA TYR A 38 -2.91 5.49 -5.31
C TYR A 38 -2.96 4.04 -5.78
N GLU A 39 -2.15 3.13 -5.22
CA GLU A 39 -2.22 1.71 -5.63
C GLU A 39 -3.54 1.05 -5.24
N LEU A 40 -4.13 1.37 -4.09
CA LEU A 40 -5.45 0.82 -3.72
C LEU A 40 -6.53 1.26 -4.71
N SER A 41 -6.48 2.49 -5.21
CA SER A 41 -7.43 2.98 -6.23
C SER A 41 -7.29 2.29 -7.60
N ARG A 42 -6.23 1.51 -7.83
CA ARG A 42 -6.02 0.75 -9.06
C ARG A 42 -6.62 -0.66 -8.99
N PHE A 43 -7.08 -1.09 -7.82
CA PHE A 43 -7.75 -2.39 -7.64
C PHE A 43 -9.26 -2.33 -7.86
N THR A 44 -9.86 -1.13 -7.77
CA THR A 44 -11.25 -0.83 -8.16
C THR A 44 -11.36 -0.50 -9.64
#